data_AF-A0A935Y9Y2-F1
#
_entry.id   AF-A0A935Y9Y2-F1
#
_cell.length_a   1.000
_cell.length_b   1.000
_cell.length_c   1.000
_cell.angle_alpha   90.00
_cell.angle_beta   90.00
_cell.angle_gamma   90.00
#
_symmetry.space_group_name_H-M   'P 1'
#
loop_
_entity.id
_entity.type
_entity.pdbx_description
1 polymer ?
#
loop_
_entity_poly.entity_id
_entity_poly.type
_entity_poly.pdbx_seq_one_letter_code
_entity_poly.pdbx_strand_id
1 'polypeptide(L)'
;MRRLLLTLVILIVAFIWAPQVLESATSSCDALEQKTIAQEAGSNDLASSLVQNLSGGAVAEQAMKDRHPNLPAAVSCSLEYWKSTVGMKD
;
A
#
# COMPACT_ATOMS: atom_id res chain seq x y z
N MET A 1 22.05 -8.93 -20.58
CA MET A 1 21.55 -9.49 -19.29
C MET A 1 21.77 -8.54 -18.11
N ARG A 2 22.99 -8.06 -17.82
CA ARG A 2 23.26 -7.13 -16.69
C ARG A 2 22.47 -5.82 -16.71
N ARG A 3 22.32 -5.19 -17.89
CA ARG A 3 21.50 -3.98 -18.06
C ARG A 3 20.01 -4.24 -17.81
N LEU A 4 19.51 -5.38 -18.30
CA LEU A 4 18.12 -5.84 -18.13
C LEU A 4 17.77 -6.08 -16.65
N LEU A 5 18.66 -6.75 -15.92
CA LEU A 5 18.54 -6.94 -14.47
C LEU A 5 18.50 -5.62 -13.70
N LEU A 6 19.38 -4.67 -14.04
CA LEU A 6 19.39 -3.34 -13.42
C LEU A 6 18.09 -2.58 -13.67
N THR A 7 17.59 -2.56 -14.91
CA THR A 7 16.30 -1.94 -15.22
C THR A 7 15.14 -2.60 -14.48
N LEU A 8 15.14 -3.94 -14.35
CA LEU A 8 14.09 -4.66 -13.62
C LEU A 8 14.08 -4.26 -12.13
N VAL A 9 15.24 -4.22 -11.50
CA VAL A 9 15.36 -3.83 -10.08
C VAL A 9 14.87 -2.39 -9.87
N ILE A 10 15.24 -1.46 -10.77
CA ILE A 10 14.78 -0.06 -10.68
C ILE A 10 13.26 0.01 -10.77
N LEU A 11 12.63 -0.75 -11.67
CA LEU A 11 11.17 -0.79 -11.81
C LEU A 11 10.49 -1.34 -10.55
N ILE A 12 11.04 -2.39 -9.94
CA ILE A 12 10.49 -2.97 -8.70
C ILE A 12 10.58 -1.96 -7.56
N VAL A 13 11.72 -1.29 -7.41
CA VAL A 13 11.89 -0.26 -6.37
C VAL A 13 10.92 0.89 -6.61
N ALA A 14 10.82 1.40 -7.85
CA ALA A 14 9.87 2.45 -8.20
C ALA A 14 8.42 2.04 -7.91
N PHE A 15 8.05 0.79 -8.17
CA PHE A 15 6.71 0.27 -7.89
C PHE A 15 6.36 0.27 -6.40
N ILE A 16 7.33 -0.07 -5.53
CA ILE A 16 7.15 -0.09 -4.06
C ILE A 16 7.18 1.32 -3.47
N TRP A 17 7.99 2.22 -4.03
CA TRP A 17 8.14 3.59 -3.56
C TRP A 17 7.07 4.56 -4.06
N ALA A 18 6.51 4.31 -5.24
CA ALA A 18 5.44 5.14 -5.81
C ALA A 18 4.29 5.43 -4.83
N PRO A 19 3.68 4.45 -4.13
CA PRO A 19 2.60 4.74 -3.18
C PRO A 19 3.02 5.70 -2.06
N GLN A 20 4.26 5.61 -1.58
CA GLN A 20 4.79 6.49 -0.53
C GLN A 20 4.87 7.94 -1.02
N VAL A 21 5.30 8.14 -2.27
CA VAL A 21 5.41 9.47 -2.88
C VAL A 21 4.04 10.06 -3.23
N LEU A 22 3.09 9.23 -3.67
CA LEU A 22 1.74 9.69 -4.04
C LEU A 22 0.92 10.12 -2.82
N GLU A 23 1.00 9.36 -1.73
CA GLU A 23 0.20 9.62 -0.52
C GLU A 23 0.99 10.38 0.56
N SER A 24 2.24 10.80 0.29
CA SER A 24 3.13 11.43 1.29
C SER A 24 3.27 10.60 2.59
N ALA A 25 3.30 9.27 2.44
CA ALA A 25 3.28 8.33 3.54
C ALA A 25 4.67 7.83 3.91
N THR A 26 4.84 7.41 5.16
CA THR A 26 6.13 6.93 5.69
C THR A 26 6.45 5.49 5.30
N SER A 27 5.44 4.72 4.86
CA SER A 27 5.59 3.35 4.39
C SER A 27 4.56 3.01 3.32
N SER A 28 4.78 1.93 2.54
CA SER A 28 3.80 1.49 1.53
C SER A 28 2.47 1.03 2.14
N CYS A 29 2.48 0.58 3.40
CA CYS A 29 1.28 0.21 4.14
C CYS A 29 0.53 1.42 4.66
N ASP A 30 1.26 2.45 5.13
CA ASP A 30 0.71 3.75 5.52
C ASP A 30 -0.03 4.41 4.33
N ALA A 31 0.56 4.38 3.13
CA ALA A 31 -0.08 4.86 1.91
C ALA A 31 -1.39 4.09 1.59
N LEU A 32 -1.41 2.77 1.79
CA LEU A 32 -2.61 1.96 1.57
C LEU A 32 -3.71 2.28 2.58
N GLU A 33 -3.37 2.46 3.85
CA GLU A 33 -4.33 2.84 4.88
C GLU A 33 -4.95 4.20 4.57
N GLN A 34 -4.12 5.21 4.27
CA GLN A 34 -4.59 6.56 3.91
C GLN A 34 -5.53 6.53 2.72
N LYS A 35 -5.21 5.76 1.69
CA LYS A 35 -6.07 5.59 0.51
C LYS A 35 -7.40 4.90 0.84
N THR A 36 -7.35 3.84 1.64
CA THR A 36 -8.56 3.09 2.05
C THR A 36 -9.49 4.00 2.84
N ILE A 37 -8.92 4.79 3.74
CA ILE A 37 -9.68 5.79 4.51
C ILE A 37 -10.19 6.89 3.61
N ALA A 38 -9.42 7.39 2.64
CA ALA A 38 -9.90 8.41 1.70
C ALA A 38 -11.09 7.90 0.88
N GLN A 39 -11.12 6.60 0.54
CA GLN A 39 -12.27 5.96 -0.09
C GLN A 39 -13.46 5.83 0.87
N GLU A 40 -13.23 5.48 2.13
CA GLU A 40 -14.29 5.30 3.13
C GLU A 40 -14.74 6.60 3.82
N ALA A 41 -13.95 7.68 3.77
CA ALA A 41 -14.30 9.00 4.31
C ALA A 41 -15.43 9.67 3.54
N GLY A 42 -15.74 9.18 2.33
CA GLY A 42 -17.03 9.47 1.70
C GLY A 42 -18.24 8.95 2.51
N SER A 43 -18.01 8.08 3.50
CA SER A 43 -18.96 7.52 4.47
C SER A 43 -18.52 7.93 5.89
N ASN A 44 -18.98 9.11 6.33
CA ASN A 44 -18.43 9.92 7.44
C ASN A 44 -18.14 9.22 8.80
N ASP A 45 -18.71 8.05 9.12
CA ASP A 45 -18.55 7.42 10.45
C ASP A 45 -17.42 6.38 10.54
N LEU A 46 -17.11 5.67 9.45
CA LEU A 46 -16.07 4.62 9.50
C LEU A 46 -14.68 5.23 9.47
N ALA A 47 -14.46 6.22 8.61
CA ALA A 47 -13.16 6.83 8.43
C ALA A 47 -12.58 7.43 9.72
N SER A 48 -13.39 8.07 10.56
CA SER A 48 -12.93 8.62 11.84
C SER A 48 -12.44 7.55 12.82
N SER A 49 -12.98 6.33 12.74
CA SER A 49 -12.58 5.20 13.59
C SER A 49 -11.31 4.52 13.05
N LEU A 50 -11.17 4.44 11.72
CA LEU A 50 -9.94 3.95 11.09
C LEU A 50 -8.78 4.93 11.28
N VAL A 51 -9.01 6.25 11.18
CA VAL A 51 -7.99 7.28 11.39
C VAL A 51 -7.40 7.22 12.80
N GLN A 52 -8.22 6.95 13.81
CA GLN A 52 -7.74 6.81 15.20
C GLN A 52 -6.87 5.55 15.41
N ASN A 53 -6.99 4.55 14.54
CA ASN A 53 -6.17 3.34 14.55
C ASN A 53 -5.00 3.38 13.54
N LEU A 54 -4.80 4.49 12.83
CA LEU A 54 -3.66 4.68 11.93
C LEU A 54 -2.35 4.74 12.72
N SER A 55 -1.78 3.59 13.02
CA SER A 55 -0.44 3.48 13.58
C SER A 55 0.61 3.49 12.46
N GLY A 56 0.47 4.39 11.49
CA GLY A 56 1.42 4.60 10.39
C GLY A 56 1.63 3.38 9.49
N GLY A 57 0.56 2.66 9.13
CA GLY A 57 0.64 1.46 8.29
C GLY A 57 0.64 0.13 9.05
N ALA A 58 0.64 0.13 10.39
CA ALA A 58 0.71 -1.11 11.16
C ALA A 58 -0.56 -1.98 11.03
N VAL A 59 -1.74 -1.40 10.80
CA VAL A 59 -2.99 -2.15 10.63
C VAL A 59 -3.00 -2.84 9.27
N ALA A 60 -2.65 -2.12 8.21
CA ALA A 60 -2.47 -2.68 6.88
C ALA A 60 -1.32 -3.70 6.87
N GLU A 61 -0.22 -3.47 7.59
CA GLU A 61 0.86 -4.44 7.71
C GLU A 61 0.37 -5.75 8.35
N GLN A 62 -0.36 -5.66 9.47
CA GLN A 62 -0.92 -6.83 10.13
C GLN A 62 -1.91 -7.57 9.22
N ALA A 63 -2.85 -6.83 8.61
CA ALA A 63 -3.85 -7.39 7.70
C ALA A 63 -3.21 -8.05 6.46
N MET A 64 -2.14 -7.45 5.93
CA MET A 64 -1.42 -8.01 4.79
C MET A 64 -0.54 -9.19 5.16
N LYS A 65 0.00 -9.25 6.38
CA LYS A 65 0.68 -10.46 6.88
C LYS A 65 -0.28 -11.64 6.99
N ASP A 66 -1.51 -11.39 7.45
CA ASP A 66 -2.54 -12.44 7.54
C ASP A 66 -3.02 -12.88 6.15
N ARG A 67 -3.16 -11.94 5.19
CA ARG A 67 -3.64 -12.22 3.84
C ARG A 67 -2.57 -12.78 2.91
N HIS A 68 -1.32 -12.37 3.09
CA HIS A 68 -0.16 -12.72 2.27
C HIS A 68 1.04 -13.15 3.14
N PRO A 69 0.98 -14.30 3.82
CA PRO A 69 2.04 -14.75 4.73
C PRO A 69 3.39 -15.01 4.05
N ASN A 70 3.40 -15.19 2.73
CA ASN A 70 4.60 -15.45 1.94
C ASN A 70 5.25 -14.18 1.36
N LEU A 71 4.65 -13.00 1.56
CA LEU A 71 5.13 -11.74 0.99
C LEU A 71 5.51 -10.75 2.10
N PRO A 72 6.58 -9.95 1.91
CA PRO A 72 6.87 -8.86 2.82
C PRO A 72 5.75 -7.83 2.80
N ALA A 73 5.40 -7.29 3.97
CA ALA A 73 4.31 -6.33 4.13
C ALA A 73 4.40 -5.14 3.15
N ALA A 74 5.60 -4.58 2.94
CA ALA A 74 5.80 -3.49 2.00
C ALA A 74 5.38 -3.85 0.55
N VAL A 75 5.62 -5.09 0.13
CA VAL A 75 5.27 -5.56 -1.22
C VAL A 75 3.76 -5.80 -1.32
N SER A 76 3.17 -6.51 -0.36
CA SER A 76 1.72 -6.78 -0.34
C SER A 76 0.90 -5.49 -0.23
N CYS A 77 1.33 -4.54 0.60
CA CYS A 77 0.67 -3.24 0.70
C CYS A 77 0.78 -2.43 -0.60
N SER A 78 1.95 -2.45 -1.25
CA SER A 78 2.12 -1.80 -2.55
C SER A 78 1.24 -2.44 -3.63
N LEU A 79 1.16 -3.78 -3.64
CA LEU A 79 0.32 -4.52 -4.58
C LEU A 79 -1.16 -4.17 -4.43
N GLU A 80 -1.68 -4.19 -3.20
CA GLU A 80 -3.08 -3.82 -2.93
C GLU A 80 -3.35 -2.34 -3.20
N TYR A 81 -2.37 -1.45 -2.95
CA TYR A 81 -2.47 -0.04 -3.33
C TYR A 81 -2.65 0.12 -4.84
N TRP A 82 -1.82 -0.57 -5.62
CA TRP A 82 -1.93 -0.55 -7.08
C TRP A 82 -3.19 -1.23 -7.56
N LYS A 83 -3.65 -2.29 -6.90
CA LYS A 83 -4.93 -2.94 -7.20
C LYS A 83 -6.10 -1.96 -7.05
N SER A 84 -6.13 -1.21 -5.95
CA SER A 84 -7.13 -0.16 -5.70
C SER A 84 -6.99 1.03 -6.67
N THR A 85 -5.76 1.36 -7.11
CA THR A 85 -5.49 2.47 -8.03
C THR A 85 -5.86 2.16 -9.48
N VAL A 86 -5.44 1.00 -9.98
CA VAL A 86 -5.54 0.62 -11.40
C VAL A 86 -6.87 -0.08 -11.68
N GLY A 87 -7.65 -0.42 -10.64
CA GLY A 87 -8.93 -1.11 -10.79
C GLY A 87 -8.78 -2.52 -11.35
N MET A 88 -7.64 -3.17 -11.08
CA MET A 88 -7.43 -4.57 -11.45
C MET A 88 -8.36 -5.44 -10.61
N LYS A 89 -9.50 -5.76 -11.22
CA LYS A 89 -10.51 -6.68 -10.71
C LYS A 89 -10.15 -8.08 -11.23
N ASP A 90 -9.97 -9.02 -10.30
CA ASP A 90 -9.79 -10.44 -10.63
C ASP A 90 -11.06 -10.98 -11.32
#